data_AF-A0A4R3MNB9-F1
#
_entry.id   AF-A0A4R3MNB9-F1
#
_cell.length_a   1.000
_cell.length_b   1.000
_cell.length_c   1.000
_cell.angle_alpha   90.00
_cell.angle_beta   90.00
_cell.angle_gamma   90.00
#
_symmetry.space_group_name_H-M   'P 1'
#
loop_
_entity.id
_entity.type
_entity.pdbx_description
1 polymer ?
#
loop_
_entity_poly.entity_id
_entity_poly.type
_entity_poly.pdbx_seq_one_letter_code
_entity_poly.pdbx_strand_id
1 'polypeptide(L)'
;MNDTRGKKEVGCYMKNLKVCPKCNGIDIIRIPGKAGAYGTGNNIMTGSTIFSAVKVTRYLCCDCGYTEEWIDNKEDINKLRKSF
;
A
#
# COMPACT_ATOMS: atom_id res chain seq x y z
N MET A 1 -1.92 -14.16 -33.68
CA MET A 1 -1.54 -12.74 -33.50
C MET A 1 -0.70 -12.66 -32.24
N ASN A 2 0.59 -12.41 -32.41
CA ASN A 2 1.57 -12.43 -31.32
C ASN A 2 1.55 -11.07 -30.63
N ASP A 3 1.17 -11.04 -29.34
CA ASP A 3 1.38 -9.87 -28.50
C ASP A 3 2.79 -9.95 -27.87
N THR A 4 3.71 -9.20 -28.47
CA THR A 4 5.11 -9.06 -28.07
C THR A 4 5.35 -7.88 -27.11
N ARG A 5 4.33 -7.45 -26.35
CA ARG A 5 4.56 -6.43 -25.31
C ARG A 5 5.27 -7.07 -24.11
N GLY A 6 6.58 -6.81 -24.04
CA GLY A 6 7.38 -7.03 -22.84
C GLY A 6 6.60 -6.58 -21.60
N LYS A 7 6.59 -7.43 -20.58
CA LYS A 7 5.92 -7.22 -19.30
C LYS A 7 6.43 -5.92 -18.65
N LYS A 8 5.91 -4.77 -19.06
CA LYS A 8 5.92 -3.56 -18.23
C LYS A 8 5.15 -3.94 -16.99
N GLU A 9 5.80 -3.83 -15.83
CA GLU A 9 5.16 -3.95 -14.53
C GLU A 9 3.82 -3.19 -14.59
N VAL A 10 2.71 -3.92 -14.57
CA VAL A 10 1.39 -3.32 -14.52
C VAL A 10 1.33 -2.66 -13.15
N GLY A 11 1.47 -1.33 -13.15
CA GLY A 11 1.54 -0.56 -11.93
C GLY A 11 0.34 -0.83 -11.04
N CYS A 12 0.56 -0.76 -9.73
CA CYS A 12 -0.48 -0.82 -8.69
C CYS A 12 -1.82 -0.22 -9.14
N TYR A 13 -2.86 -1.06 -9.19
CA TYR A 13 -4.15 -0.72 -9.78
C TYR A 13 -4.82 0.45 -9.05
N MET A 14 -4.84 0.45 -7.71
CA MET A 14 -5.51 1.52 -6.97
C MET A 14 -4.62 2.74 -6.71
N LYS A 15 -3.30 2.57 -6.52
CA LYS A 15 -2.38 3.70 -6.32
C LYS A 15 -2.24 4.54 -7.59
N ASN A 16 -2.05 3.89 -8.74
CA ASN A 16 -1.71 4.57 -10.00
C ASN A 16 -2.91 4.75 -10.93
N LEU A 17 -3.71 3.70 -11.13
CA LEU A 17 -4.81 3.73 -12.12
C LEU A 17 -6.13 4.23 -11.53
N LYS A 18 -6.26 4.29 -10.21
CA LYS A 18 -7.51 4.66 -9.51
C LYS A 18 -8.70 3.78 -9.91
N VAL A 19 -8.44 2.51 -10.21
CA VAL A 19 -9.47 1.51 -10.51
C VAL A 19 -9.31 0.33 -9.56
N CYS A 20 -10.42 -0.11 -8.97
CA CYS A 20 -10.44 -1.29 -8.11
C CYS A 20 -10.25 -2.56 -8.95
N PRO A 21 -9.27 -3.42 -8.65
CA PRO A 21 -9.04 -4.66 -9.41
C PRO A 21 -10.09 -5.75 -9.13
N LYS A 22 -11.02 -5.52 -8.19
CA LYS A 22 -12.04 -6.49 -7.78
C LYS A 22 -13.41 -6.22 -8.41
N CYS A 23 -13.82 -4.95 -8.49
CA CYS A 23 -15.13 -4.58 -9.01
C CYS A 23 -15.08 -3.55 -10.15
N ASN A 24 -13.89 -3.11 -10.58
CA ASN A 24 -13.67 -2.00 -11.51
C ASN A 24 -14.25 -0.64 -11.05
N GLY A 25 -14.61 -0.55 -9.77
CA GLY A 25 -15.03 0.70 -9.13
C GLY A 25 -13.95 1.77 -9.15
N ILE A 26 -14.38 3.03 -9.26
CA ILE A 26 -13.49 4.20 -9.37
C ILE A 26 -13.58 5.14 -8.17
N ASP A 27 -14.55 4.92 -7.26
CA ASP A 27 -14.58 5.62 -5.99
C ASP A 27 -13.54 4.99 -5.05
N ILE A 28 -12.38 5.65 -4.98
CA ILE A 28 -11.22 5.18 -4.22
C ILE A 28 -10.71 6.28 -3.32
N ILE A 29 -10.72 6.01 -2.02
CA ILE A 29 -10.10 6.89 -1.02
C ILE A 29 -8.68 6.42 -0.69
N ARG A 30 -7.77 7.38 -0.52
CA ARG A 30 -6.42 7.14 0.02
C ARG A 30 -6.41 7.47 1.50
N ILE A 31 -6.12 6.49 2.32
CA ILE A 31 -5.99 6.58 3.78
C ILE A 31 -4.49 6.61 4.11
N PRO A 32 -3.93 7.77 4.54
CA PRO A 32 -2.51 7.88 4.87
C PRO A 32 -2.11 6.95 6.02
N GLY A 33 -0.88 6.44 5.97
CA GLY A 33 -0.27 5.73 7.09
C GLY A 33 -0.16 6.59 8.35
N LYS A 34 -0.56 6.04 9.50
CA LYS A 34 -0.45 6.66 10.82
C LYS A 34 0.21 5.69 11.79
N ALA A 35 1.07 6.21 12.65
CA ALA A 35 1.60 5.51 13.81
C ALA A 35 1.32 6.37 15.04
N GLY A 36 0.71 5.78 16.06
CA GLY A 36 0.29 6.43 17.30
C GLY A 36 0.86 5.72 18.54
N ALA A 37 0.38 6.12 19.72
CA ALA A 37 0.80 5.52 20.98
C ALA A 37 0.65 4.00 20.94
N TYR A 38 1.59 3.27 21.56
CA TYR A 38 1.60 1.81 21.60
C TYR A 38 1.55 1.12 20.22
N GLY A 39 2.02 1.80 19.17
CA GLY A 39 2.06 1.25 17.81
C GLY A 39 0.70 1.21 17.11
N THR A 40 -0.31 1.93 17.61
CA THR A 40 -1.65 1.99 17.00
C THR A 40 -1.62 2.64 15.63
N GLY A 41 -2.41 2.12 14.69
CA GLY A 41 -2.59 2.71 13.36
C GLY A 41 -2.31 1.70 12.25
N ASN A 42 -2.27 2.20 11.03
CA ASN A 42 -1.83 1.47 9.85
C ASN A 42 -0.31 1.64 9.70
N ASN A 43 0.41 0.84 10.49
CA ASN A 43 1.85 0.79 10.51
C ASN A 43 2.35 -0.63 10.83
N ILE A 44 3.59 -0.92 10.45
CA ILE A 44 4.31 -2.13 10.80
C ILE A 44 5.44 -1.73 11.75
N MET A 45 5.46 -2.31 12.95
CA MET A 45 6.52 -2.07 13.93
C MET A 45 7.74 -2.93 13.57
N THR A 46 8.90 -2.30 13.45
CA THR A 46 10.18 -3.00 13.22
C THR A 46 11.11 -2.94 14.44
N GLY A 47 10.64 -2.44 15.58
CA GLY A 47 11.40 -2.27 16.81
C GLY A 47 10.51 -1.81 17.97
N SER A 48 11.12 -1.50 19.11
CA SER A 48 10.37 -1.26 20.37
C SER A 48 9.86 0.17 20.55
N THR A 49 10.23 1.11 19.68
CA THR A 49 9.85 2.53 19.79
C THR A 49 8.98 2.96 18.62
N ILE A 50 8.17 4.01 18.81
CA ILE A 50 7.29 4.54 17.75
C ILE A 50 8.06 5.04 16.51
N PHE A 51 9.32 5.46 16.68
CA PHE A 51 10.19 5.86 15.57
C PHE A 51 10.62 4.68 14.68
N SER A 52 10.46 3.45 15.18
CA SER A 52 10.68 2.25 14.37
C SER A 52 9.49 1.94 13.45
N ALA A 53 8.32 2.56 13.63
CA ALA A 53 7.14 2.28 12.83
C ALA A 53 7.33 2.65 11.35
N VAL A 54 7.02 1.70 10.46
CA VAL A 54 6.88 1.92 9.03
C VAL A 54 5.41 2.17 8.72
N LYS A 55 5.09 3.30 8.10
CA LYS A 55 3.71 3.69 7.80
C LYS A 55 3.20 2.94 6.57
N VAL A 56 1.95 2.46 6.64
CA VAL A 56 1.28 1.74 5.55
C VAL A 56 0.14 2.60 5.00
N THR A 57 0.27 3.08 3.77
CA THR A 57 -0.85 3.76 3.10
C THR A 57 -1.85 2.73 2.61
N ARG A 58 -3.14 2.97 2.83
CA ARG A 58 -4.22 2.09 2.38
C ARG A 58 -5.10 2.79 1.35
N TYR A 59 -5.38 2.13 0.25
CA TYR A 59 -6.39 2.53 -0.73
C TYR A 59 -7.63 1.68 -0.48
N LEU A 60 -8.79 2.31 -0.28
CA LEU A 60 -10.08 1.64 -0.09
C LEU A 60 -10.96 1.92 -1.31
N CYS A 61 -11.54 0.88 -1.90
CA CYS A 61 -12.61 1.01 -2.87
C CYS A 61 -13.94 1.15 -2.13
N CYS A 62 -14.63 2.28 -2.31
CA CYS A 62 -15.91 2.55 -1.66
C CYS A 62 -17.04 1.70 -2.24
N ASP A 63 -16.90 1.23 -3.48
CA ASP A 63 -17.94 0.43 -4.16
C ASP A 63 -18.04 -1.01 -3.64
N CYS A 64 -16.91 -1.64 -3.26
CA CYS A 64 -16.89 -3.05 -2.84
C CYS A 64 -16.14 -3.36 -1.54
N GLY A 65 -15.52 -2.36 -0.91
CA GLY A 65 -14.79 -2.53 0.34
C GLY A 65 -13.39 -3.14 0.20
N TYR A 66 -12.94 -3.49 -1.01
CA TYR A 66 -11.57 -4.00 -1.22
C TYR A 66 -10.53 -2.95 -0.85
N THR A 67 -9.46 -3.39 -0.19
CA THR A 67 -8.33 -2.54 0.19
C THR A 67 -7.01 -3.03 -0.42
N GLU A 68 -6.21 -2.09 -0.92
CA GLU A 68 -4.83 -2.32 -1.36
C GLU A 68 -3.87 -1.47 -0.52
N GLU A 69 -2.75 -2.03 -0.09
CA GLU A 69 -1.81 -1.38 0.83
C GLU A 69 -0.45 -1.11 0.18
N TRP A 70 0.20 -0.02 0.58
CA TRP A 70 1.47 0.42 0.02
C TRP A 70 2.43 0.98 1.07
N ILE A 71 3.70 0.57 0.98
CA ILE A 71 4.81 1.26 1.63
C ILE A 71 5.32 2.31 0.66
N ASP A 72 5.13 3.59 0.99
CA ASP A 72 5.39 4.68 0.03
C ASP A 72 6.88 4.99 -0.15
N ASN A 73 7.70 4.70 0.86
CA ASN A 73 9.12 5.04 0.90
C ASN A 73 10.00 3.78 0.69
N LYS A 74 11.07 3.89 -0.13
CA LYS A 74 11.97 2.75 -0.44
C LYS A 74 12.88 2.38 0.74
N GLU A 75 13.33 3.35 1.51
CA GLU A 75 14.10 3.12 2.73
C GLU A 75 13.29 2.32 3.76
N ASP A 76 11.99 2.60 3.88
CA ASP A 76 11.06 1.84 4.71
C ASP A 76 10.87 0.39 4.23
N ILE A 77 10.80 0.17 2.92
CA ILE A 77 10.81 -1.19 2.35
C ILE A 77 12.11 -1.92 2.72
N ASN A 78 13.26 -1.25 2.62
CA ASN A 78 14.54 -1.81 3.02
C ASN A 78 14.61 -2.09 4.52
N LYS A 79 14.00 -1.25 5.34
CA LYS A 79 13.87 -1.45 6.79
C LYS A 79 13.07 -2.71 7.09
N LEU A 80 11.91 -2.89 6.45
CA LEU A 80 11.08 -4.10 6.58
C LEU A 80 11.84 -5.36 6.16
N ARG A 81 12.57 -5.33 5.03
CA ARG A 81 13.39 -6.45 4.55
C ARG A 81 14.51 -6.88 5.49
N LYS A 82 14.91 -6.03 6.44
CA LYS A 82 15.92 -6.36 7.46
C LYS A 82 15.29 -6.89 8.74
N SER A 83 13.99 -6.68 8.93
CA SER A 83 13.27 -7.01 10.16
C SER A 83 12.48 -8.32 10.08
N PHE A 84 12.21 -8.80 8.86
CA PHE A 84 11.50 -10.05 8.54
C PHE A 84 12.25 -10.79 7.44
#